data_AF-A0A963NM91-F1
#
_entry.id   AF-A0A963NM91-F1
#
_cell.length_a   1.000
_cell.length_b   1.000
_cell.length_c   1.000
_cell.angle_alpha   90.00
_cell.angle_beta   90.00
_cell.angle_gamma   90.00
#
_symmetry.space_group_name_H-M   'P 1'
#
loop_
_entity.id
_entity.type
_entity.pdbx_description
1 polymer ?
#
loop_
_entity_poly.entity_id
_entity_poly.type
_entity_poly.pdbx_seq_one_letter_code
_entity_poly.pdbx_strand_id
1 'polypeptide(L)'
;MVAVSAWRPDRVDGPVPSVATESGTVSLASLPAQAQRTKLLIAQGGPFPYDKDGTVFHNRERLLPPHPRGYYREYTVTTPGAGDRGARRIVCGGDRPTAPDACYYSADHYASFRRIEP
;
A
#
# COMPACT_ATOMS: atom_id res chain seq x y z
N MET A 1 -5.23 -1.44 -65.83
CA MET A 1 -4.59 -2.15 -64.71
C MET A 1 -5.00 -1.45 -63.44
N VAL A 2 -5.76 -2.11 -62.58
CA VAL A 2 -6.28 -1.56 -61.32
C VAL A 2 -5.17 -1.60 -60.27
N ALA A 3 -4.96 -0.46 -59.59
CA ALA A 3 -3.97 -0.29 -58.54
C ALA A 3 -4.27 -1.17 -57.32
N VAL A 4 -3.25 -1.78 -56.74
CA VAL A 4 -3.29 -2.37 -55.39
C VAL A 4 -2.41 -1.53 -54.48
N SER A 5 -3.06 -0.72 -53.65
CA SER A 5 -2.41 0.01 -52.55
C SER A 5 -1.93 -0.96 -51.49
N ALA A 6 -0.66 -0.83 -51.11
CA ALA A 6 -0.05 -1.59 -50.02
C ALA A 6 -0.63 -1.15 -48.67
N TRP A 7 -1.16 -2.12 -47.92
CA TRP A 7 -1.58 -1.95 -46.53
C TRP A 7 -0.35 -1.85 -45.64
N ARG A 8 -0.24 -0.76 -44.87
CA ARG A 8 0.73 -0.59 -43.77
C ARG A 8 -0.03 -0.81 -42.46
N PRO A 9 0.41 -1.70 -41.55
CA PRO A 9 -0.14 -1.69 -40.20
C PRO A 9 0.49 -0.52 -39.44
N ASP A 10 -0.32 0.49 -39.15
CA ASP A 10 0.03 1.52 -38.20
C ASP A 10 0.26 0.90 -36.82
N ARG A 11 1.35 1.31 -36.16
CA ARG A 11 1.64 1.04 -34.76
C ARG A 11 0.47 1.49 -33.89
N VAL A 12 -0.05 0.58 -33.06
CA VAL A 12 -0.85 0.95 -31.89
C VAL A 12 0.10 0.94 -30.69
N ASP A 13 0.87 2.02 -30.50
CA ASP A 13 1.45 2.35 -29.19
C ASP A 13 0.34 2.97 -28.33
N GLY A 14 -0.65 2.15 -27.96
CA GLY A 14 -1.62 2.50 -26.93
C GLY A 14 -0.99 2.29 -25.55
N PRO A 15 -1.29 3.11 -24.54
CA PRO A 15 -0.85 2.83 -23.18
C PRO A 15 -1.37 1.44 -22.80
N VAL A 16 -0.45 0.50 -22.52
CA VAL A 16 -0.80 -0.75 -21.87
C VAL A 16 -1.54 -0.39 -20.58
N PRO A 17 -2.78 -0.86 -20.35
CA PRO A 17 -3.40 -0.66 -19.06
C PRO A 17 -2.50 -1.35 -18.04
N SER A 18 -1.80 -0.55 -17.24
CA SER A 18 -1.18 -1.05 -16.02
C SER A 18 -2.33 -1.65 -15.24
N VAL A 19 -2.31 -2.96 -15.04
CA VAL A 19 -3.22 -3.66 -14.14
C VAL A 19 -2.98 -3.09 -12.75
N ALA A 20 -3.68 -1.98 -12.46
CA ALA A 20 -3.90 -1.54 -11.10
C ALA A 20 -4.67 -2.68 -10.45
N THR A 21 -3.98 -3.50 -9.66
CA THR A 21 -4.62 -4.33 -8.64
C THR A 21 -5.64 -3.43 -7.98
N GLU A 22 -6.92 -3.80 -7.97
CA GLU A 22 -7.99 -3.01 -7.35
C GLU A 22 -7.63 -2.77 -5.88
N SER A 23 -6.92 -1.67 -5.67
CA SER A 23 -6.45 -1.19 -4.39
C SER A 23 -7.61 -0.38 -3.85
N GLY A 24 -8.63 -1.10 -3.38
CA GLY A 24 -9.85 -0.46 -2.87
C GLY A 24 -9.51 0.57 -1.78
N THR A 25 -10.30 1.62 -1.68
CA THR A 25 -10.19 2.56 -0.56
C THR A 25 -11.00 2.06 0.63
N VAL A 26 -10.60 2.47 1.84
CA VAL A 26 -11.32 2.18 3.09
C VAL A 26 -11.21 3.41 3.99
N SER A 27 -12.30 3.81 4.63
CA SER A 27 -12.26 4.92 5.59
C SER A 27 -11.59 4.47 6.88
N LEU A 28 -10.79 5.32 7.50
CA LEU A 28 -10.13 5.06 8.76
C LEU A 28 -11.13 4.67 9.85
N ALA A 29 -12.28 5.34 9.88
CA ALA A 29 -13.34 5.09 10.84
C ALA A 29 -13.96 3.68 10.72
N SER A 30 -13.91 3.07 9.55
CA SER A 30 -14.44 1.70 9.32
C SER A 30 -13.44 0.59 9.67
N LEU A 31 -12.16 0.94 9.88
CA LEU A 31 -11.14 -0.04 10.26
C LEU A 31 -11.28 -0.47 11.73
N PRO A 32 -10.76 -1.65 12.11
CA PRO A 32 -10.70 -2.06 13.51
C PRO A 32 -10.05 -0.99 14.40
N ALA A 33 -10.51 -0.84 15.64
CA ALA A 33 -10.01 0.17 16.57
C ALA A 33 -8.47 0.11 16.76
N GLN A 34 -7.88 -1.08 16.67
CA GLN A 34 -6.43 -1.28 16.73
C GLN A 34 -5.70 -0.62 15.55
N ALA A 35 -6.29 -0.64 14.35
CA ALA A 35 -5.73 0.03 13.17
C ALA A 35 -5.82 1.55 13.34
N GLN A 36 -6.95 2.06 13.84
CA GLN A 36 -7.13 3.48 14.14
C GLN A 36 -6.09 3.96 15.17
N ARG A 37 -5.88 3.19 16.24
CA ARG A 37 -4.86 3.45 17.25
C ARG A 37 -3.44 3.45 16.65
N THR A 38 -3.15 2.49 15.77
CA THR A 38 -1.87 2.42 15.07
C THR A 38 -1.64 3.66 14.22
N LYS A 39 -2.65 4.15 13.50
CA LYS A 39 -2.56 5.42 12.73
C LYS A 39 -2.23 6.61 13.63
N LEU A 40 -2.86 6.69 14.80
CA LEU A 40 -2.55 7.74 15.79
C LEU A 40 -1.10 7.67 16.28
N LEU A 41 -0.59 6.46 16.58
CA LEU A 41 0.81 6.28 16.98
C LEU A 41 1.78 6.66 15.88
N ILE A 42 1.48 6.34 14.62
CA ILE A 42 2.29 6.75 13.46
C ILE A 42 2.40 8.28 13.41
N ALA A 43 1.26 8.99 13.54
CA ALA A 43 1.26 10.45 13.56
C ALA A 43 2.03 11.04 14.75
N GLN A 44 2.08 10.34 15.88
CA GLN A 44 2.81 10.74 17.09
C GLN A 44 4.30 10.34 17.09
N GLY A 45 4.72 9.45 16.18
CA GLY A 45 6.07 8.89 16.16
C GLY A 45 6.32 7.78 17.18
N GLY A 46 5.26 7.13 17.67
CA GLY A 46 5.33 6.06 18.66
C GLY A 46 4.97 6.51 20.09
N PRO A 47 5.38 5.76 21.13
CA PRO A 47 6.17 4.52 21.07
C PRO A 47 5.42 3.39 20.36
N PHE A 48 6.16 2.53 19.66
CA PHE A 48 5.60 1.37 18.97
C PHE A 48 5.79 0.08 19.77
N PRO A 49 4.80 -0.82 19.78
CA PRO A 49 4.82 -2.01 20.62
C PRO A 49 5.73 -3.15 20.09
N TYR A 50 6.13 -3.12 18.83
CA TYR A 50 6.96 -4.17 18.23
C TYR A 50 8.20 -3.61 17.53
N ASP A 51 9.32 -4.33 17.64
CA ASP A 51 10.63 -3.92 17.10
C ASP A 51 10.66 -3.69 15.58
N LYS A 52 9.71 -4.29 14.85
CA LYS A 52 9.60 -4.15 13.39
C LYS A 52 8.78 -2.93 12.97
N ASP A 53 8.07 -2.31 13.89
CA ASP A 53 7.25 -1.14 13.58
C ASP A 53 8.14 0.06 13.23
N GLY A 54 7.83 0.72 12.12
CA GLY A 54 8.63 1.81 11.55
C GLY A 54 9.78 1.34 10.66
N THR A 55 10.03 0.03 10.53
CA THR A 55 11.05 -0.49 9.61
C THR A 55 10.61 -0.40 8.15
N VAL A 56 11.58 -0.45 7.23
CA VAL A 56 11.33 -0.29 5.79
C VAL A 56 10.53 -1.47 5.23
N PHE A 57 9.38 -1.17 4.62
CA PHE A 57 8.64 -2.11 3.79
C PHE A 57 9.15 -2.03 2.35
N HIS A 58 9.53 -3.17 1.78
CA HIS A 58 10.26 -3.20 0.50
C HIS A 58 9.36 -3.24 -0.73
N ASN A 59 8.05 -3.48 -0.58
CA ASN A 59 7.09 -3.59 -1.69
C ASN A 59 7.59 -4.49 -2.85
N ARG A 60 8.09 -5.70 -2.53
CA ARG A 60 8.75 -6.60 -3.51
C ARG A 60 7.77 -7.15 -4.53
N GLU A 61 6.55 -7.40 -4.06
CA GLU A 61 5.40 -7.91 -4.81
C GLU A 61 4.70 -6.81 -5.60
N ARG A 62 5.10 -5.54 -5.42
CA ARG A 62 4.63 -4.35 -6.15
C ARG A 62 3.11 -4.15 -6.09
N LEU A 63 2.50 -4.49 -4.96
CA LEU A 63 1.07 -4.28 -4.70
C LEU A 63 0.73 -2.84 -4.32
N LEU A 64 1.73 -2.05 -3.90
CA LEU A 64 1.61 -0.61 -3.69
C LEU A 64 2.25 0.16 -4.86
N PRO A 65 1.89 1.44 -5.08
CA PRO A 65 2.52 2.28 -6.10
C PRO A 65 4.07 2.24 -6.04
N PRO A 66 4.75 2.27 -7.19
CA PRO A 66 6.22 2.24 -7.21
C PRO A 66 6.80 3.55 -6.68
N HIS A 67 7.71 3.45 -5.71
CA HIS A 67 8.46 4.56 -5.13
C HIS A 67 9.92 4.16 -4.83
N PRO A 68 10.84 5.13 -4.60
CA PRO A 68 12.21 4.83 -4.21
C PRO A 68 12.33 3.96 -2.95
N ARG A 69 13.46 3.25 -2.81
CA ARG A 69 13.72 2.41 -1.63
C ARG A 69 13.69 3.25 -0.35
N GLY A 70 13.01 2.75 0.68
CA GLY A 70 12.88 3.45 1.97
C GLY A 70 11.63 4.32 2.09
N TYR A 71 10.88 4.50 1.00
CA TYR A 71 9.64 5.30 1.01
C TYR A 71 8.55 4.70 1.92
N TYR A 72 8.40 3.38 1.92
CA TYR A 72 7.38 2.70 2.72
C TYR A 72 7.92 2.19 4.05
N ARG A 73 7.11 2.32 5.11
CA ARG A 73 7.36 1.75 6.44
C ARG A 73 6.16 0.93 6.91
N GLU A 74 6.43 -0.18 7.60
CA GLU A 74 5.41 -1.07 8.14
C GLU A 74 5.16 -0.86 9.63
N TYR A 75 3.91 -1.07 10.04
CA TYR A 75 3.46 -1.00 11.42
C TYR A 75 2.47 -2.12 11.71
N THR A 76 2.63 -2.75 12.86
CA THR A 76 1.78 -3.84 13.32
C THR A 76 0.44 -3.29 13.78
N VAL A 77 -0.65 -3.92 13.32
CA VAL A 77 -1.97 -3.72 13.91
C VAL A 77 -2.25 -4.93 14.81
N THR A 78 -2.31 -4.71 16.12
CA THR A 78 -2.53 -5.78 17.09
C THR A 78 -3.85 -6.50 16.80
N THR A 79 -3.81 -7.83 16.75
CA THR A 79 -4.99 -8.69 16.72
C THR A 79 -5.31 -9.12 18.15
N PRO A 80 -6.48 -8.78 18.71
CA PRO A 80 -6.85 -9.21 20.05
C PRO A 80 -6.75 -10.74 20.21
N GLY A 81 -6.12 -11.18 21.30
CA GLY A 81 -5.95 -12.61 21.61
C GLY A 81 -4.83 -13.32 20.84
N ALA A 82 -4.15 -12.66 19.91
CA ALA A 82 -2.97 -13.24 19.26
C ALA A 82 -1.78 -13.25 20.23
N GLY A 83 -1.06 -14.36 20.30
CA GLY A 83 0.21 -14.50 21.04
C GLY A 83 1.42 -13.96 20.29
N ASP A 84 1.23 -13.52 19.05
CA ASP A 84 2.25 -12.96 18.16
C ASP A 84 1.77 -11.62 17.55
N ARG A 85 2.51 -11.12 16.55
CA ARG A 85 2.17 -9.87 15.84
C ARG A 85 0.90 -9.96 14.98
N GLY A 86 0.35 -11.15 14.76
CA GLY A 86 -0.74 -11.41 13.84
C GLY A 86 -0.42 -11.05 12.39
N ALA A 87 -1.45 -11.09 11.52
CA ALA A 87 -1.34 -10.82 10.09
C ALA A 87 -1.61 -9.35 9.70
N ARG A 88 -2.21 -8.54 10.58
CA ARG A 88 -2.71 -7.20 10.22
C ARG A 88 -1.61 -6.15 10.27
N ARG A 89 -1.56 -5.28 9.27
CA ARG A 89 -0.50 -4.28 9.09
C ARG A 89 -1.07 -2.96 8.56
N ILE A 90 -0.43 -1.86 8.93
CA ILE A 90 -0.51 -0.60 8.20
C ILE A 90 0.85 -0.37 7.55
N VAL A 91 0.86 -0.04 6.26
CA VAL A 91 2.05 0.42 5.54
C VAL A 91 1.83 1.87 5.14
N CYS A 92 2.70 2.77 5.58
CA CYS A 92 2.63 4.18 5.22
C CYS A 92 3.83 4.58 4.35
N GLY A 93 3.57 5.38 3.34
CA GLY A 93 4.56 5.94 2.43
C GLY A 93 4.73 7.43 2.63
N GLY A 94 5.95 7.94 2.44
CA GLY A 94 6.25 9.36 2.46
C GLY A 94 7.62 9.66 3.08
N ASP A 95 8.15 10.86 2.80
CA ASP A 95 9.48 11.26 3.28
C ASP A 95 9.52 11.45 4.80
N ARG A 96 8.39 11.87 5.40
CA ARG A 96 8.26 12.10 6.85
C ARG A 96 7.43 10.97 7.48
N PRO A 97 8.01 10.11 8.33
CA PRO A 97 7.29 8.98 8.92
C PRO A 97 6.03 9.37 9.71
N THR A 98 6.05 10.53 10.37
CA THR A 98 4.94 11.05 11.19
C THR A 98 3.90 11.86 10.40
N ALA A 99 4.18 12.13 9.12
CA ALA A 99 3.27 12.83 8.21
C ALA A 99 3.30 12.16 6.83
N PRO A 100 2.81 10.90 6.73
CA PRO A 100 2.85 10.13 5.49
C PRO A 100 1.91 10.70 4.43
N ASP A 101 2.29 10.54 3.16
CA ASP A 101 1.50 10.97 2.00
C ASP A 101 0.30 10.04 1.78
N ALA A 102 0.46 8.75 2.10
CA ALA A 102 -0.59 7.76 2.05
C ALA A 102 -0.30 6.60 3.02
N CYS A 103 -1.37 5.99 3.54
CA CYS A 103 -1.30 4.76 4.32
C CYS A 103 -2.23 3.70 3.72
N TYR A 104 -1.82 2.45 3.89
CA TYR A 104 -2.50 1.28 3.33
C TYR A 104 -2.69 0.25 4.44
N TYR A 105 -3.88 -0.34 4.51
CA TYR A 105 -4.20 -1.40 5.45
C TYR A 105 -4.13 -2.76 4.74
N SER A 106 -3.47 -3.73 5.38
CA SER A 106 -3.52 -5.14 5.03
C SER A 106 -4.08 -5.94 6.21
N ALA A 107 -5.03 -6.82 5.92
CA ALA A 107 -5.61 -7.73 6.92
C ALA A 107 -4.95 -9.11 6.92
N ASP A 108 -4.10 -9.37 5.92
CA ASP A 108 -3.74 -10.70 5.42
C ASP A 108 -2.23 -10.83 5.14
N HIS A 109 -1.42 -10.14 5.96
CA HIS A 109 0.04 -10.22 5.91
C HIS A 109 0.62 -9.87 4.53
N TYR A 110 0.23 -8.70 4.04
CA TYR A 110 0.68 -8.08 2.78
C TYR A 110 0.18 -8.77 1.50
N ALA A 111 -0.77 -9.71 1.58
CA ALA A 111 -1.36 -10.35 0.40
C ALA A 111 -2.32 -9.41 -0.37
N SER A 112 -2.98 -8.49 0.33
CA SER A 112 -3.78 -7.42 -0.28
C SER A 112 -3.69 -6.12 0.50
N PHE A 113 -4.01 -5.01 -0.17
CA PHE A 113 -3.99 -3.67 0.43
C PHE A 113 -5.25 -2.88 0.09
N ARG A 114 -5.68 -2.07 1.06
CA ARG A 114 -6.67 -1.01 0.85
C ARG A 114 -6.08 0.34 1.25
N ARG A 115 -6.22 1.36 0.41
CA ARG A 115 -5.77 2.73 0.74
C ARG A 115 -6.69 3.30 1.83
N ILE A 116 -6.09 3.83 2.89
CA ILE A 116 -6.82 4.42 4.00
C ILE A 116 -7.11 5.88 3.67
N GLU A 117 -8.40 6.23 3.64
CA GLU A 117 -8.87 7.61 3.56
C GLU A 117 -9.34 8.10 4.95
N PRO A 118 -9.35 9.41 5.21
CA PRO A 118 -9.92 9.99 6.43
C PRO A 118 -11.34 9.51 6.74
#